data_AF-A0A2S9GNG6-F1
#
_entry.id   AF-A0A2S9GNG6-F1
#
_cell.length_a   1.000
_cell.length_b   1.000
_cell.length_c   1.000
_cell.angle_alpha   90.00
_cell.angle_beta   90.00
_cell.angle_gamma   90.00
#
_symmetry.space_group_name_H-M   'P 1'
#
loop_
_entity.id
_entity.type
_entity.pdbx_description
1 polymer ?
#
loop_
_entity_poly.entity_id
_entity_poly.type
_entity_poly.pdbx_seq_one_letter_code
_entity_poly.pdbx_strand_id
1 'polypeptide(L)' 'LLATVRMYENEHTEAVELLRHALDDAAGNVPVLVQVLLRLSFALNNIGDLDDARRHVRDAVKLAEELGVPGITSAALA' A
#
# COMPACT_ATOMS: atom_id res chain seq x y z
N LEU A 1 2.38 4.81 9.74
CA LEU A 1 1.70 5.95 10.40
C LEU A 1 2.16 7.28 9.83
N LEU A 2 3.47 7.60 9.80
CA LEU A 2 3.96 8.87 9.23
C LEU A 2 3.50 9.11 7.79
N ALA A 3 3.61 8.13 6.89
CA ALA A 3 3.12 8.27 5.52
C ALA A 3 1.61 8.61 5.46
N THR A 4 0.81 8.07 6.37
CA THR A 4 -0.62 8.37 6.45
C THR A 4 -0.88 9.81 6.91
N VAL A 5 -0.06 10.33 7.83
CA VAL A 5 -0.11 11.75 8.21
C VAL A 5 0.20 12.64 6.99
N ARG A 6 1.26 12.32 6.23
CA ARG A 6 1.60 13.02 4.99
C ARG A 6 0.47 12.99 3.97
N MET A 7 -0.20 11.86 3.82
CA MET A 7 -1.39 11.75 2.95
C MET A 7 -2.53 12.68 3.40
N TYR A 8 -2.77 12.83 4.72
CA TYR A 8 -3.78 13.78 5.23
C TYR A 8 -3.36 15.24 5.06
N GLU A 9 -2.06 15.52 5.04
CA GLU A 9 -1.49 16.84 4.76
C GLU A 9 -1.42 17.14 3.24
N ASN A 10 -1.94 16.24 2.39
CA ASN A 10 -1.87 16.29 0.92
C ASN A 10 -0.43 16.22 0.36
N GLU A 11 0.52 15.79 1.19
CA GLU A 11 1.94 15.59 0.88
C GLU A 11 2.17 14.17 0.32
N HIS A 12 1.47 13.83 -0.77
CA HIS A 12 1.45 12.47 -1.32
C HIS A 12 2.80 12.02 -1.89
N THR A 13 3.63 12.93 -2.42
CA THR A 13 4.99 12.61 -2.89
C THR A 13 5.86 12.10 -1.74
N GLU A 14 5.85 12.79 -0.60
CA GLU A 14 6.61 12.37 0.59
C GLU A 14 6.05 11.06 1.18
N ALA A 15 4.74 10.88 1.13
CA ALA A 15 4.12 9.62 1.52
C ALA A 15 4.61 8.45 0.65
N VAL A 16 4.75 8.64 -0.67
CA VAL A 16 5.29 7.64 -1.60
C VAL A 16 6.73 7.27 -1.23
N GLU A 17 7.58 8.24 -0.94
CA GLU A 17 8.98 7.98 -0.54
C GLU A 17 9.03 7.13 0.74
N LEU A 18 8.28 7.52 1.77
CA LEU A 18 8.19 6.78 3.03
C LEU A 18 7.66 5.35 2.84
N LEU A 19 6.66 5.18 1.98
CA LEU A 19 6.05 3.88 1.71
C LEU A 19 6.93 2.97 0.87
N ARG A 20 7.74 3.52 -0.05
CA ARG A 20 8.76 2.76 -0.77
C ARG A 20 9.82 2.22 0.18
N HIS A 21 10.29 3.01 1.13
CA HIS A 21 11.20 2.51 2.17
C HIS A 21 10.55 1.44 3.05
N ALA A 22 9.30 1.65 3.47
CA ALA A 22 8.58 0.66 4.28
C ALA A 22 8.31 -0.67 3.55
N LEU A 23 8.38 -0.68 2.21
CA LEU A 23 8.19 -1.88 1.41
C LEU A 23 9.32 -2.89 1.64
N ASP A 24 10.56 -2.39 1.69
CA ASP A 24 11.75 -3.19 1.95
C ASP A 24 11.72 -3.77 3.38
N ASP A 25 11.33 -2.95 4.36
CA ASP A 25 11.20 -3.36 5.77
C ASP A 25 10.07 -4.37 6.00
N ALA A 26 9.02 -4.34 5.18
CA ALA A 26 7.90 -5.25 5.27
C ALA A 26 8.20 -6.63 4.64
N ALA A 27 9.35 -6.80 3.99
CA ALA A 27 9.75 -8.06 3.38
C ALA A 27 9.80 -9.18 4.44
N GLY A 28 8.89 -10.16 4.32
CA GLY A 28 8.76 -11.28 5.25
C GLY A 28 7.58 -11.19 6.22
N ASN A 29 6.85 -10.07 6.26
CA ASN A 29 5.59 -9.95 7.00
C ASN A 29 4.44 -9.62 6.04
N VAL A 30 3.81 -10.67 5.48
CA VAL A 30 2.76 -10.55 4.45
C VAL A 30 1.61 -9.63 4.87
N PRO A 31 1.02 -9.74 6.08
CA PRO A 31 -0.01 -8.79 6.54
C PRO A 31 0.42 -7.33 6.52
N VAL A 32 1.66 -7.03 6.90
CA VAL A 32 2.20 -5.67 6.89
C VAL A 32 2.46 -5.22 5.45
N LEU A 33 3.04 -6.09 4.63
CA LEU A 33 3.30 -5.84 3.22
C LEU A 33 2.03 -5.46 2.44
N VAL A 34 0.93 -6.20 2.65
CA VAL A 34 -0.38 -5.86 2.05
C VAL A 34 -0.79 -4.44 2.41
N GLN A 35 -0.68 -4.04 3.69
CA GLN A 35 -1.05 -2.69 4.10
C GLN A 35 -0.14 -1.60 3.51
N VAL A 36 1.16 -1.87 3.38
CA VAL A 36 2.10 -0.92 2.75
C VAL A 36 1.75 -0.74 1.28
N LEU A 37 1.49 -1.84 0.55
CA LEU A 37 1.13 -1.80 -0.87
C LEU A 37 -0.19 -1.05 -1.13
N LEU A 38 -1.22 -1.27 -0.30
CA LEU A 38 -2.49 -0.54 -0.42
C LEU A 38 -2.31 0.97 -0.23
N ARG A 39 -1.56 1.37 0.81
CA ARG A 39 -1.27 2.79 1.08
C ARG A 39 -0.42 3.42 -0.03
N LEU A 40 0.55 2.67 -0.56
CA LEU A 40 1.41 3.11 -1.66
C LEU A 40 0.59 3.32 -2.92
N SER A 41 -0.30 2.39 -3.26
CA SER A 41 -1.24 2.56 -4.37
C SER A 41 -2.11 3.80 -4.24
N PHE A 42 -2.63 4.07 -3.04
CA PHE A 42 -3.41 5.28 -2.80
C PHE A 42 -2.57 6.55 -3.02
N ALA A 43 -1.37 6.62 -2.43
CA ALA A 43 -0.51 7.81 -2.57
C ALA A 43 -0.09 8.03 -4.04
N LEU A 44 0.24 6.96 -4.77
CA LEU A 44 0.59 7.00 -6.19
C LEU A 44 -0.58 7.48 -7.07
N ASN A 45 -1.82 7.02 -6.80
CA ASN A 45 -3.02 7.52 -7.47
C ASN A 45 -3.16 9.04 -7.32
N ASN A 46 -2.91 9.58 -6.13
CA ASN A 46 -3.08 11.01 -5.84
C ASN A 46 -2.01 11.88 -6.50
N ILE A 47 -0.84 11.33 -6.87
CA ILE A 47 0.17 12.05 -7.66
C ILE A 47 0.10 11.76 -9.17
N GLY A 48 -0.88 10.98 -9.61
CA GLY A 48 -1.10 10.66 -11.03
C GLY A 48 -0.26 9.50 -11.58
N ASP A 49 0.49 8.78 -10.74
CA ASP A 49 1.26 7.59 -11.15
C ASP A 49 0.38 6.34 -11.14
N LEU A 50 -0.55 6.30 -12.09
CA LEU A 50 -1.66 5.34 -12.11
C LEU A 50 -1.20 3.90 -12.41
N ASP A 51 -0.14 3.74 -13.21
CA ASP A 51 0.34 2.41 -13.60
C ASP A 51 0.97 1.69 -12.41
N ASP A 52 1.84 2.38 -11.67
CA ASP A 52 2.44 1.85 -10.45
C ASP A 52 1.39 1.63 -9.37
N ALA A 53 0.43 2.56 -9.21
CA ALA A 53 -0.65 2.40 -8.27
C ALA A 53 -1.46 1.11 -8.53
N ARG A 54 -1.85 0.89 -9.79
CA ARG A 54 -2.59 -0.31 -10.21
C ARG A 54 -1.78 -1.58 -10.01
N ARG A 55 -0.46 -1.54 -10.22
CA ARG A 55 0.42 -2.68 -9.92
C ARG A 55 0.38 -3.02 -8.44
N HIS A 56 0.62 -2.05 -7.56
CA HIS A 56 0.71 -2.29 -6.12
C HIS A 56 -0.62 -2.77 -5.50
N VAL A 57 -1.77 -2.26 -5.93
CA VAL A 57 -3.06 -2.76 -5.42
C VAL A 57 -3.33 -4.21 -5.88
N ARG A 58 -2.97 -4.58 -7.12
CA ARG A 58 -3.11 -5.97 -7.59
C ARG A 58 -2.23 -6.92 -6.78
N ASP A 59 -0.99 -6.53 -6.51
CA ASP A 59 -0.08 -7.33 -5.70
C ASP A 59 -0.61 -7.47 -4.26
N ALA A 60 -1.17 -6.41 -3.69
CA ALA A 60 -1.77 -6.43 -2.36
C ALA A 60 -2.96 -7.39 -2.28
N VAL A 61 -3.88 -7.33 -3.25
CA VAL A 61 -5.05 -8.22 -3.32
C VAL A 61 -4.62 -9.66 -3.46
N LYS A 62 -3.70 -9.96 -4.39
CA LYS A 62 -3.19 -11.31 -4.61
C LYS A 62 -2.56 -11.88 -3.33
N LEU A 63 -1.70 -11.11 -2.65
CA LEU A 63 -1.08 -11.53 -1.39
C LEU A 63 -2.11 -11.75 -0.27
N ALA A 64 -3.13 -10.89 -0.20
CA ALA A 64 -4.20 -11.01 0.78
C ALA A 64 -5.08 -12.26 0.55
N GLU A 65 -5.35 -12.60 -0.71
CA GLU A 65 -6.04 -13.83 -1.11
C GLU A 65 -5.21 -15.08 -0.79
N GLU A 66 -3.91 -15.07 -1.13
CA GLU A 66 -2.99 -16.18 -0.84
C GLU A 66 -2.82 -16.43 0.66
N LEU A 67 -2.88 -15.38 1.49
CA LEU A 67 -2.83 -15.49 2.94
C LEU A 67 -4.10 -16.14 3.53
N GLY A 68 -5.24 -16.06 2.83
CA GLY A 68 -6.49 -16.72 3.23
C GLY A 68 -7.12 -16.18 4.51
N VAL A 69 -6.75 -14.98 4.96
CA VAL A 69 -7.31 -14.34 6.16
C VAL A 69 -8.44 -13.40 5.74
N PRO A 70 -9.72 -13.72 6.05
CA PRO A 70 -10.87 -12.98 5.51
C PRO A 70 -10.83 -11.48 5.81
N GLY A 71 -10.35 -11.10 7.00
CA GLY A 71 -10.24 -9.68 7.38
C GLY A 71 -9.23 -8.90 6.52
N ILE A 72 -8.13 -9.54 6.13
CA ILE A 72 -7.09 -8.92 5.29
C ILE A 72 -7.55 -8.88 3.84
N THR A 73 -8.19 -9.95 3.35
CA THR A 73 -8.78 -9.98 2.00
C THR A 73 -9.87 -8.92 1.85
N SER A 74 -10.80 -8.81 2.80
CA SER A 74 -11.82 -7.76 2.78
C SER A 74 -11.22 -6.35 2.79
N ALA A 75 -10.17 -6.12 3.58
CA ALA A 75 -9.50 -4.83 3.62
C ALA A 75 -8.77 -4.49 2.31
N ALA A 76 -8.28 -5.49 1.56
CA ALA A 76 -7.63 -5.27 0.28
C ALA A 76 -8.62 -5.01 -0.87
N LEU A 77 -9.87 -5.43 -0.72
CA LEU A 77 -10.93 -5.32 -1.73
C LEU A 77 -11.84 -4.09 -1.55
N ALA A 78 -11.89 -3.50 -0.36
CA ALA A 78 -12.72 -2.33 -0.03
C ALA A 78 -12.14 -1.03 -0.57
#